data_AF-A0A1J5EJW6-F1
#
_entry.id   AF-A0A1J5EJW6-F1
#
_cell.length_a   1.000
_cell.length_b   1.000
_cell.length_c   1.000
_cell.angle_alpha   90.00
_cell.angle_beta   90.00
_cell.angle_gamma   90.00
#
_symmetry.space_group_name_H-M   'P 1'
#
loop_
_entity.id
_entity.type
_entity.pdbx_description
1 polymer ?
#
loop_
_entity_poly.entity_id
_entity_poly.type
_entity_poly.pdbx_seq_one_letter_code
_entity_poly.pdbx_strand_id
1 'polypeptide(L)'
;MGNLLAAAYGSEWSAAKKSELLAQADHAGKPLETWLREKFFSQHCKLFQHRPFIWHIWDGLRDGFAALVNYHKLDHKLLETLIYTYLGDWISRQKQDIGNGVDGAQEKLAAAESLKKKLELILEGEAPYDIFVRWKPIDQQPIGWNPDLNDGVRLNIRPFLSVPDVAKKGAGVLRDKPNIKWEKDRGKDVDSAPWYHLFNGDRINDHHLTIEDKLAAQKGNGGL
;
A
#
# COMPACT_ATOMS: atom_id res chain seq x y z
N MET A 1 4.82 20.34 6.50
CA MET A 1 4.93 19.36 7.60
C MET A 1 5.20 20.00 8.97
N GLY A 2 6.05 21.04 9.08
CA GLY A 2 6.26 21.77 10.35
C GLY A 2 4.97 22.26 11.03
N ASN A 3 4.00 22.70 10.24
CA ASN A 3 2.68 23.11 10.74
C ASN A 3 1.84 21.98 11.35
N LEU A 4 2.02 20.72 10.91
CA LEU A 4 1.28 19.57 11.46
C LEU A 4 1.78 19.25 12.87
N LEU A 5 3.10 19.21 13.05
CA LEU A 5 3.69 18.96 14.36
C LEU A 5 3.45 20.13 15.32
N ALA A 6 3.48 21.36 14.81
CA ALA A 6 3.06 22.54 15.56
C ALA A 6 1.59 22.45 16.01
N ALA A 7 0.69 21.97 15.15
CA ALA A 7 -0.71 21.75 15.51
C ALA A 7 -0.88 20.63 16.56
N ALA A 8 -0.10 19.54 16.45
CA ALA A 8 -0.20 18.40 17.36
C ALA A 8 0.36 18.68 18.77
N TYR A 9 1.48 19.41 18.86
CA TYR A 9 2.16 19.71 20.12
C TYR A 9 1.84 21.11 20.67
N GLY A 10 1.12 21.94 19.92
CA GLY A 10 0.71 23.28 20.34
C GLY A 10 1.89 24.11 20.85
N SER A 11 1.76 24.64 22.07
CA SER A 11 2.79 25.45 22.73
C SER A 11 4.07 24.67 23.08
N GLU A 12 4.03 23.34 23.12
CA GLU A 12 5.21 22.50 23.38
C GLU A 12 6.09 22.33 22.13
N TRP A 13 5.56 22.71 20.96
CA TRP A 13 6.31 22.62 19.71
C TRP A 13 7.47 23.62 19.68
N SER A 14 8.68 23.10 19.55
CA SER A 14 9.90 23.90 19.42
C SER A 14 10.95 23.17 18.59
N ALA A 15 11.98 23.88 18.14
CA ALA A 15 13.13 23.25 17.49
C ALA A 15 13.82 22.22 18.40
N ALA A 16 13.89 22.49 19.72
CA ALA A 16 14.42 21.57 20.70
C ALA A 16 13.56 20.29 20.79
N LYS A 17 12.23 20.44 20.87
CA LYS A 17 11.29 19.30 20.88
C LYS A 17 11.39 18.47 19.58
N LYS A 18 11.54 19.11 18.41
CA LYS A 18 11.80 18.43 17.14
C LYS A 18 13.07 17.57 17.22
N SER A 19 14.17 18.14 17.70
CA SER A 19 15.46 17.43 17.83
C SER A 19 15.37 16.27 18.82
N GLU A 20 14.66 16.46 19.94
CA GLU A 20 14.40 15.42 20.94
C GLU A 20 13.61 14.26 20.33
N LEU A 21 12.50 14.53 19.65
CA LEU A 21 11.67 13.52 18.99
C LEU A 21 12.44 12.74 17.93
N LEU A 22 13.27 13.43 17.14
CA LEU A 22 14.13 12.78 16.16
C LEU A 22 15.19 11.91 16.83
N ALA A 23 15.77 12.33 17.96
CA ALA A 23 16.70 11.50 18.71
C ALA A 23 16.02 10.23 19.27
N GLN A 24 14.81 10.36 19.83
CA GLN A 24 14.01 9.22 20.29
C GLN A 24 13.66 8.25 19.16
N ALA A 25 13.48 8.76 17.94
CA ALA A 25 13.27 7.95 16.74
C ALA A 25 14.58 7.42 16.10
N ASP A 26 15.71 7.46 16.82
CA ASP A 26 17.03 7.06 16.32
C ASP A 26 17.42 7.82 15.03
N HIS A 27 17.10 9.12 14.98
CA HIS A 27 17.32 9.99 13.81
C HIS A 27 17.90 11.35 14.22
N ALA A 28 18.69 11.38 15.30
CA ALA A 28 19.34 12.59 15.80
C ALA A 28 20.22 13.28 14.73
N GLY A 29 20.24 14.61 14.76
CA GLY A 29 21.11 15.43 13.90
C GLY A 29 20.72 15.46 12.41
N LYS A 30 19.58 14.88 12.03
CA LYS A 30 19.11 14.82 10.63
C LYS A 30 17.76 15.51 10.45
N PRO A 31 17.41 15.96 9.24
CA PRO A 31 16.10 16.55 8.96
C PRO A 31 14.94 15.56 9.17
N LEU A 32 13.75 16.08 9.51
CA LEU A 32 12.53 15.27 9.66
C LEU A 32 12.16 14.58 8.35
N GLU A 33 12.42 15.26 7.24
CA GLU A 33 12.17 14.81 5.88
C GLU A 33 12.96 13.53 5.59
N THR A 34 14.19 13.45 6.08
CA THR A 34 15.03 12.25 5.98
C THR A 34 14.47 11.10 6.84
N TRP A 35 13.93 11.39 8.03
CA TRP A 35 13.26 10.38 8.84
C TRP A 35 12.00 9.83 8.16
N LEU A 36 11.13 10.71 7.66
CA LEU A 36 9.92 10.35 6.93
C LEU A 36 10.24 9.47 5.73
N ARG A 37 11.32 9.82 5.01
CA ARG A 37 11.77 9.07 3.87
C ARG A 37 12.35 7.72 4.28
N GLU A 38 13.24 7.67 5.25
CA GLU A 38 14.09 6.48 5.46
C GLU A 38 13.62 5.54 6.58
N LYS A 39 13.15 6.06 7.71
CA LYS A 39 12.91 5.27 8.93
C LYS A 39 11.43 5.15 9.30
N PHE A 40 10.62 6.16 8.99
CA PHE A 40 9.22 6.25 9.43
C PHE A 40 8.45 4.97 9.16
N PHE A 41 8.42 4.48 7.92
CA PHE A 41 7.53 3.36 7.58
C PHE A 41 7.95 2.05 8.26
N SER A 42 9.25 1.80 8.41
CA SER A 42 9.77 0.62 9.12
C SER A 42 9.41 0.67 10.60
N GLN A 43 9.58 1.84 11.23
CA GLN A 43 9.20 2.07 12.62
C GLN A 43 7.68 1.99 12.82
N HIS A 44 6.91 2.56 11.90
CA HIS A 44 5.44 2.49 11.89
C HIS A 44 4.96 1.05 11.78
N CYS A 45 5.56 0.25 10.89
CA CYS A 45 5.28 -1.18 10.81
C CYS A 45 5.50 -1.88 12.16
N LYS A 46 6.63 -1.63 12.83
CA LYS A 46 6.94 -2.26 14.13
C LYS A 46 6.00 -1.81 15.24
N LEU A 47 5.74 -0.50 15.32
CA LEU A 47 4.87 0.10 16.34
C LEU A 47 3.45 -0.48 16.27
N PHE A 48 2.93 -0.70 15.06
CA PHE A 48 1.60 -1.26 14.82
C PHE A 48 1.61 -2.78 14.58
N GLN A 49 2.60 -3.49 15.13
CA GLN A 49 2.65 -4.97 15.10
C GLN A 49 2.51 -5.55 13.68
N HIS A 50 3.14 -4.90 12.70
CA HIS A 50 3.08 -5.20 11.27
C HIS A 50 1.69 -5.09 10.62
N ARG A 51 0.81 -4.28 11.22
CA ARG A 51 -0.48 -3.84 10.66
C ARG A 51 -0.48 -2.31 10.49
N PRO A 52 0.42 -1.75 9.66
CA PRO A 52 0.55 -0.31 9.51
C PRO A 52 -0.72 0.30 8.91
N PHE A 53 -1.15 1.45 9.44
CA PHE A 53 -2.28 2.17 8.84
C PHE A 53 -1.90 3.38 7.97
N ILE A 54 -0.63 3.80 8.03
CA ILE A 54 -0.05 4.75 7.10
C ILE A 54 0.89 3.94 6.22
N TRP A 55 0.64 3.93 4.92
CA TRP A 55 1.46 3.23 3.95
C TRP A 55 2.38 4.22 3.27
N HIS A 56 3.64 3.82 3.09
CA HIS A 56 4.62 4.60 2.36
C HIS A 56 4.84 3.95 1.01
N ILE A 57 4.23 4.54 -0.02
CA ILE A 57 4.32 4.12 -1.42
C ILE A 57 5.42 4.95 -2.08
N TRP A 58 6.28 4.33 -2.87
CA TRP A 58 7.41 5.03 -3.50
C TRP A 58 7.88 4.32 -4.77
N ASP A 59 8.68 5.03 -5.57
CA ASP A 59 9.21 4.53 -6.84
C ASP A 59 10.57 3.82 -6.73
N GLY A 60 11.12 3.73 -5.51
CA GLY A 60 12.40 3.08 -5.22
C GLY A 60 13.61 4.03 -5.22
N LEU A 61 13.47 5.27 -5.68
CA LEU A 61 14.56 6.24 -5.71
C LEU A 61 14.60 7.10 -4.45
N ARG A 62 15.82 7.47 -4.03
CA ARG A 62 16.02 8.30 -2.83
C ARG A 62 15.45 9.70 -3.03
N ASP A 63 15.54 10.26 -4.22
CA ASP A 63 15.04 11.58 -4.58
C ASP A 63 13.88 11.52 -5.60
N GLY A 64 13.27 10.33 -5.74
CA GLY A 64 12.07 10.11 -6.53
C GLY A 64 10.77 10.34 -5.75
N PHE A 65 9.68 9.91 -6.38
CA PHE A 65 8.33 9.99 -5.88
C PHE A 65 8.14 9.13 -4.63
N ALA A 66 7.49 9.71 -3.63
CA ALA A 66 7.05 9.02 -2.44
C ALA A 66 5.80 9.68 -1.88
N ALA A 67 4.88 8.87 -1.35
CA ALA A 67 3.65 9.30 -0.73
C ALA A 67 3.40 8.53 0.57
N LEU A 68 2.99 9.25 1.61
CA LEU A 68 2.44 8.68 2.83
C LEU A 68 0.91 8.75 2.73
N VAL A 69 0.26 7.60 2.69
CA VAL A 69 -1.19 7.48 2.52
C VAL A 69 -1.82 6.82 3.74
N ASN A 70 -2.97 7.34 4.20
CA ASN A 70 -3.75 6.67 5.23
C ASN A 70 -4.68 5.64 4.55
N TYR A 71 -4.42 4.35 4.72
CA TYR A 71 -5.19 3.33 3.98
C TYR A 71 -6.67 3.33 4.36
N HIS A 72 -7.03 3.75 5.58
CA HIS A 72 -8.45 3.85 5.98
C HIS A 72 -9.23 4.89 5.16
N LYS A 73 -8.52 5.77 4.45
CA LYS A 73 -9.09 6.76 3.55
C LYS A 73 -8.82 6.44 2.08
N LEU A 74 -7.91 5.52 1.78
CA LEU A 74 -7.50 5.21 0.42
C LEU A 74 -8.58 4.35 -0.25
N ASP A 75 -9.66 4.97 -0.70
CA ASP A 75 -10.67 4.34 -1.56
C ASP A 75 -10.21 4.28 -3.03
N HIS A 76 -11.05 3.73 -3.91
CA HIS A 76 -10.82 3.69 -5.36
C HIS A 76 -10.41 5.04 -5.93
N LYS A 77 -11.19 6.08 -5.62
CA LYS A 77 -11.01 7.43 -6.16
C LYS A 77 -9.73 8.09 -5.66
N LEU A 78 -9.37 7.89 -4.39
CA LEU A 78 -8.12 8.39 -3.85
C LEU A 78 -6.91 7.62 -4.39
N LEU A 79 -7.05 6.34 -4.71
CA LEU A 79 -6.01 5.61 -5.44
C LEU A 79 -5.87 6.15 -6.87
N GLU A 80 -6.95 6.39 -7.60
CA GLU A 80 -6.92 7.07 -8.91
C GLU A 80 -6.25 8.44 -8.82
N THR A 81 -6.60 9.23 -7.80
CA THR A 81 -5.99 10.55 -7.57
C THR A 81 -4.49 10.44 -7.30
N LEU A 82 -4.05 9.44 -6.53
CA LEU A 82 -2.62 9.17 -6.31
C LEU A 82 -1.91 8.86 -7.63
N ILE A 83 -2.49 8.00 -8.47
CA ILE A 83 -1.90 7.51 -9.72
C ILE A 83 -1.88 8.60 -10.80
N TYR A 84 -3.03 9.22 -11.06
CA TYR A 84 -3.23 10.06 -12.24
C TYR A 84 -3.01 11.54 -11.97
N THR A 85 -3.17 12.00 -10.71
CA THR A 85 -2.91 13.39 -10.33
C THR A 85 -1.52 13.53 -9.73
N TYR A 86 -1.28 12.98 -8.54
CA TYR A 86 -0.02 13.24 -7.82
C TYR A 86 1.20 12.64 -8.52
N LEU A 87 1.13 11.36 -8.89
CA LEU A 87 2.21 10.70 -9.63
C LEU A 87 2.24 11.17 -11.10
N GLY A 88 1.08 11.47 -11.71
CA GLY A 88 0.98 12.06 -13.05
C GLY A 88 1.68 13.42 -13.17
N ASP A 89 1.51 14.30 -12.17
CA ASP A 89 2.19 15.59 -12.10
C ASP A 89 3.70 15.41 -11.95
N TRP A 90 4.14 14.47 -11.12
CA TRP A 90 5.55 14.14 -10.96
C TRP A 90 6.17 13.67 -12.29
N ILE A 91 5.52 12.73 -12.97
CA ILE A 91 5.93 12.24 -14.30
C ILE A 91 6.05 13.41 -15.30
N SER A 92 5.06 14.31 -15.30
CA SER A 92 5.05 15.46 -16.21
C SER A 92 6.22 16.41 -15.94
N ARG A 93 6.56 16.65 -14.68
CA ARG A 93 7.76 17.43 -14.30
C ARG A 93 9.04 16.75 -14.76
N GLN A 94 9.18 15.43 -14.58
CA GLN A 94 10.39 14.72 -15.02
C GLN A 94 10.55 14.75 -16.55
N LYS A 95 9.45 14.74 -17.32
CA LYS A 95 9.49 14.96 -18.78
C LYS A 95 9.99 16.35 -19.16
N GLN A 96 9.59 17.40 -18.43
CA GLN A 96 10.10 18.76 -18.63
C GLN A 96 11.58 18.86 -18.25
N ASP A 97 11.98 18.25 -17.13
CA ASP A 97 13.36 18.22 -16.66
C ASP A 97 14.31 17.56 -17.67
N ILE A 98 13.86 16.49 -18.35
CA ILE A 98 14.60 15.89 -19.49
C ILE A 98 14.78 16.91 -20.63
N GLY A 99 13.71 17.62 -21.00
CA GLY A 99 13.77 18.67 -22.05
C GLY A 99 14.70 19.83 -21.70
N ASN A 100 14.87 20.11 -20.40
CA ASN A 100 15.77 21.14 -19.87
C ASN A 100 17.21 20.63 -19.61
N GLY A 101 17.50 19.35 -19.90
CA GLY A 101 18.82 18.77 -19.69
C GLY A 101 19.21 18.56 -18.22
N VAL A 102 18.23 18.40 -17.32
CA VAL A 102 18.47 18.12 -15.90
C VAL A 102 18.98 16.69 -15.75
N ASP A 103 20.13 16.54 -15.10
CA ASP A 103 20.74 15.24 -14.86
C ASP A 103 19.86 14.34 -13.96
N GLY A 104 19.86 13.04 -14.26
CA GLY A 104 19.05 12.03 -13.54
C GLY A 104 17.54 12.06 -13.81
N ALA A 105 17.02 13.01 -14.59
CA ALA A 105 15.57 13.12 -14.86
C ALA A 105 15.02 11.90 -15.63
N GLN A 106 15.83 11.28 -16.50
CA GLN A 106 15.46 10.06 -17.23
C GLN A 106 15.23 8.86 -16.29
N GLU A 107 16.10 8.70 -15.29
CA GLU A 107 15.99 7.62 -14.29
C GLU A 107 14.74 7.82 -13.42
N LYS A 108 14.51 9.05 -12.96
CA LYS A 108 13.31 9.42 -12.19
C LYS A 108 12.03 9.21 -12.97
N LEU A 109 12.01 9.56 -14.25
CA LEU A 109 10.87 9.32 -15.11
C LEU A 109 10.59 7.81 -15.22
N ALA A 110 11.61 7.00 -15.50
CA ALA A 110 11.47 5.56 -15.64
C ALA A 110 10.95 4.90 -14.34
N ALA A 111 11.49 5.30 -13.18
CA ALA A 111 11.03 4.81 -11.88
C ALA A 111 9.57 5.20 -11.62
N ALA A 112 9.19 6.44 -11.90
CA ALA A 112 7.82 6.92 -11.72
C ALA A 112 6.80 6.22 -12.65
N GLU A 113 7.13 6.02 -13.93
CA GLU A 113 6.28 5.29 -14.88
C GLU A 113 6.17 3.80 -14.49
N SER A 114 7.25 3.22 -13.96
CA SER A 114 7.27 1.85 -13.43
C SER A 114 6.38 1.69 -12.18
N LEU A 115 6.38 2.68 -11.27
CA LEU A 115 5.47 2.74 -10.13
C LEU A 115 4.02 2.88 -10.59
N LYS A 116 3.75 3.78 -11.56
CA LYS A 116 2.39 4.02 -12.08
C LYS A 116 1.75 2.72 -12.56
N LYS A 117 2.45 1.95 -13.40
CA LYS A 117 1.99 0.67 -13.93
C LYS A 117 1.63 -0.32 -12.81
N LYS A 118 2.43 -0.38 -11.75
CA LYS A 118 2.16 -1.27 -10.59
C LYS A 118 0.93 -0.83 -9.81
N LEU A 119 0.73 0.46 -9.62
CA LEU A 119 -0.45 0.98 -8.94
C LEU A 119 -1.72 0.78 -9.80
N GLU A 120 -1.61 0.86 -11.13
CA GLU A 120 -2.71 0.54 -12.06
C GLU A 120 -3.15 -0.93 -11.95
N LEU A 121 -2.20 -1.88 -11.79
CA LEU A 121 -2.53 -3.28 -11.52
C LEU A 121 -3.32 -3.47 -10.22
N ILE A 122 -2.99 -2.71 -9.17
CA ILE A 122 -3.71 -2.73 -7.90
C ILE A 122 -5.09 -2.11 -8.03
N LEU A 123 -5.20 -1.02 -8.79
CA LEU A 123 -6.46 -0.33 -9.05
C LEU A 123 -7.44 -1.25 -9.79
N GLU A 124 -6.96 -1.91 -10.86
CA GLU A 124 -7.71 -2.90 -11.64
C GLU A 124 -8.07 -4.13 -10.80
N GLY A 125 -7.13 -4.61 -9.98
CA GLY A 125 -7.35 -5.72 -9.03
C GLY A 125 -7.60 -7.06 -9.70
N GLU A 126 -7.04 -7.28 -10.89
CA GLU A 126 -7.01 -8.60 -11.54
C GLU A 126 -6.05 -9.54 -10.80
N ALA A 127 -6.32 -10.85 -10.80
CA ALA A 127 -5.43 -11.83 -10.18
C ALA A 127 -4.01 -11.74 -10.78
N PRO A 128 -2.94 -11.74 -9.96
CA PRO A 128 -2.88 -11.98 -8.51
C PRO A 128 -2.83 -10.70 -7.65
N TYR A 129 -3.31 -9.57 -8.17
CA TYR A 129 -3.31 -8.26 -7.49
C TYR A 129 -4.66 -7.94 -6.83
N ASP A 130 -5.54 -8.92 -6.75
CA ASP A 130 -6.83 -8.79 -6.12
C ASP A 130 -6.76 -8.86 -4.58
N ILE A 131 -7.82 -8.37 -3.93
CA ILE A 131 -8.07 -8.65 -2.52
C ILE A 131 -8.91 -9.92 -2.44
N PHE A 132 -8.35 -10.95 -1.82
CA PHE A 132 -9.05 -12.19 -1.50
C PHE A 132 -9.38 -12.25 -0.01
N VAL A 133 -10.65 -12.50 0.31
CA VAL A 133 -11.20 -12.54 1.67
C VAL A 133 -11.82 -13.89 1.94
N ARG A 134 -11.08 -14.75 2.66
CA ARG A 134 -11.45 -16.15 2.89
C ARG A 134 -12.81 -16.38 3.57
N TRP A 135 -13.34 -15.43 4.35
CA TRP A 135 -14.67 -15.59 4.96
C TRP A 135 -15.82 -15.09 4.08
N LYS A 136 -15.53 -14.51 2.91
CA LYS A 136 -16.53 -14.04 1.96
C LYS A 136 -16.72 -15.06 0.84
N PRO A 137 -17.96 -15.38 0.42
CA PRO A 137 -18.21 -16.10 -0.81
C PRO A 137 -17.78 -15.27 -2.03
N ILE A 138 -17.69 -15.90 -3.20
CA ILE A 138 -17.12 -15.29 -4.40
C ILE A 138 -17.85 -14.02 -4.86
N ASP A 139 -19.17 -13.97 -4.72
CA ASP A 139 -20.02 -12.83 -5.06
C ASP A 139 -19.84 -11.63 -4.13
N GLN A 140 -19.30 -11.85 -2.93
CA GLN A 140 -18.99 -10.82 -1.94
C GLN A 140 -17.51 -10.39 -1.97
N GLN A 141 -16.69 -10.99 -2.85
CA GLN A 141 -15.30 -10.57 -2.99
C GLN A 141 -15.22 -9.17 -3.61
N PRO A 142 -14.29 -8.32 -3.15
CA PRO A 142 -14.06 -7.03 -3.77
C PRO A 142 -13.50 -7.20 -5.19
N ILE A 143 -13.93 -6.30 -6.08
CA ILE A 143 -13.46 -6.16 -7.46
C ILE A 143 -12.69 -4.84 -7.54
N GLY A 144 -11.50 -4.87 -8.15
CA GLY A 144 -10.59 -3.73 -8.15
C GLY A 144 -10.15 -3.30 -6.75
N TRP A 145 -9.66 -2.08 -6.65
CA TRP A 145 -9.37 -1.46 -5.37
C TRP A 145 -10.64 -0.95 -4.68
N ASN A 146 -11.31 -1.85 -3.97
CA ASN A 146 -12.48 -1.55 -3.14
C ASN A 146 -12.41 -2.29 -1.79
N PRO A 147 -11.46 -1.94 -0.91
CA PRO A 147 -11.24 -2.67 0.34
C PRO A 147 -12.36 -2.44 1.35
N ASP A 148 -12.74 -3.49 2.07
CA ASP A 148 -13.55 -3.39 3.29
C ASP A 148 -12.61 -3.32 4.50
N LEU A 149 -12.71 -2.25 5.27
CA LEU A 149 -11.84 -2.02 6.42
C LEU A 149 -12.02 -3.08 7.53
N ASN A 150 -13.20 -3.70 7.60
CA ASN A 150 -13.49 -4.76 8.56
C ASN A 150 -12.75 -6.05 8.24
N ASP A 151 -12.28 -6.22 6.99
CA ASP A 151 -11.50 -7.40 6.63
C ASP A 151 -10.05 -7.34 7.16
N GLY A 152 -9.63 -6.16 7.61
CA GLY A 152 -8.37 -5.92 8.30
C GLY A 152 -7.18 -5.70 7.37
N VAL A 153 -6.18 -4.99 7.90
CA VAL A 153 -4.96 -4.54 7.17
C VAL A 153 -4.28 -5.67 6.41
N ARG A 154 -4.21 -6.87 6.99
CA ARG A 154 -3.46 -8.00 6.40
C ARG A 154 -3.97 -8.35 5.01
N LEU A 155 -5.28 -8.35 4.79
CA LEU A 155 -5.84 -8.68 3.48
C LEU A 155 -5.75 -7.48 2.54
N ASN A 156 -6.12 -6.30 3.03
CA ASN A 156 -6.18 -5.08 2.21
C ASN A 156 -4.80 -4.60 1.73
N ILE A 157 -3.73 -4.89 2.46
CA ILE A 157 -2.36 -4.51 2.05
C ILE A 157 -1.75 -5.48 1.02
N ARG A 158 -2.36 -6.65 0.79
CA ARG A 158 -1.79 -7.71 -0.07
C ARG A 158 -1.48 -7.23 -1.49
N PRO A 159 -2.39 -6.54 -2.21
CA PRO A 159 -2.10 -6.06 -3.57
C PRO A 159 -0.82 -5.22 -3.65
N PHE A 160 -0.59 -4.36 -2.65
CA PHE A 160 0.57 -3.49 -2.57
C PHE A 160 1.89 -4.23 -2.31
N LEU A 161 1.83 -5.47 -1.82
CA LEU A 161 2.97 -6.37 -1.61
C LEU A 161 3.14 -7.40 -2.73
N SER A 162 2.09 -7.69 -3.49
CA SER A 162 2.07 -8.73 -4.54
C SER A 162 2.55 -8.24 -5.90
N VAL A 163 2.38 -6.95 -6.21
CA VAL A 163 2.96 -6.36 -7.43
C VAL A 163 4.48 -6.49 -7.45
N PRO A 164 5.13 -6.47 -8.63
CA PRO A 164 6.59 -6.60 -8.71
C PRO A 164 7.32 -5.57 -7.83
N ASP A 165 8.36 -6.01 -7.15
CA ASP A 165 9.09 -5.17 -6.18
C ASP A 165 9.74 -3.95 -6.85
N VAL A 166 9.57 -2.77 -6.25
CA VAL A 166 10.25 -1.54 -6.70
C VAL A 166 11.69 -1.46 -6.19
N ALA A 167 11.95 -1.97 -4.98
CA ALA A 167 13.27 -1.84 -4.35
C ALA A 167 13.59 -3.01 -3.40
N LYS A 168 12.68 -3.32 -2.46
CA LYS A 168 12.90 -4.37 -1.46
C LYS A 168 12.09 -5.61 -1.81
N LYS A 169 12.74 -6.78 -1.80
CA LYS A 169 12.12 -8.06 -2.10
C LYS A 169 10.89 -8.33 -1.21
N GLY A 170 9.75 -8.61 -1.83
CA GLY A 170 8.45 -8.85 -1.20
C GLY A 170 7.83 -7.63 -0.52
N ALA A 171 8.23 -6.42 -0.90
CA ALA A 171 7.59 -5.17 -0.45
C ALA A 171 6.69 -4.55 -1.51
N GLY A 172 6.66 -5.08 -2.74
CA GLY A 172 5.93 -4.53 -3.87
C GLY A 172 6.26 -3.06 -4.07
N VAL A 173 5.27 -2.18 -3.92
CA VAL A 173 5.43 -0.71 -4.03
C VAL A 173 5.66 -0.01 -2.68
N LEU A 174 5.70 -0.75 -1.58
CA LEU A 174 5.90 -0.19 -0.24
C LEU A 174 7.38 0.03 0.07
N ARG A 175 7.64 1.02 0.93
CA ARG A 175 8.99 1.37 1.36
C ARG A 175 9.71 0.26 2.11
N ASP A 176 8.97 -0.54 2.85
CA ASP A 176 9.49 -1.66 3.62
C ASP A 176 8.47 -2.81 3.63
N LYS A 177 8.90 -4.01 3.98
CA LYS A 177 8.05 -5.19 4.06
C LYS A 177 7.51 -5.35 5.49
N PRO A 178 6.19 -5.22 5.74
CA PRO A 178 5.58 -5.68 6.98
C PRO A 178 5.79 -7.19 7.14
N ASN A 179 5.98 -7.67 8.36
CA ASN A 179 6.19 -9.09 8.63
C ASN A 179 4.86 -9.87 8.60
N ILE A 180 4.31 -10.02 7.40
CA ILE A 180 3.09 -10.77 7.12
C ILE A 180 3.48 -12.10 6.50
N LYS A 181 2.93 -13.18 7.04
CA LYS A 181 3.02 -14.52 6.45
C LYS A 181 1.76 -14.79 5.63
N TRP A 182 1.93 -15.39 4.45
CA TRP A 182 0.83 -15.82 3.58
C TRP A 182 0.56 -17.33 3.68
N GLU A 183 1.36 -18.04 4.49
CA GLU A 183 1.16 -19.45 4.83
C GLU A 183 -0.24 -19.72 5.42
N LYS A 184 -0.62 -21.00 5.41
CA LYS A 184 -1.82 -21.50 6.07
C LYS A 184 -1.94 -20.99 7.50
N ASP A 185 -3.08 -20.39 7.83
CA ASP A 185 -3.37 -19.94 9.19
C ASP A 185 -3.68 -21.14 10.11
N ARG A 186 -3.47 -20.95 11.42
CA ARG A 186 -3.81 -21.97 12.43
C ARG A 186 -5.31 -22.20 12.50
N GLY A 187 -5.68 -23.45 12.78
CA GLY A 187 -7.08 -23.89 12.92
C GLY A 187 -7.68 -24.40 11.62
N LYS A 188 -8.98 -24.68 11.68
CA LYS A 188 -9.80 -25.15 10.56
C LYS A 188 -11.02 -24.26 10.40
N ASP A 189 -11.52 -24.16 9.18
CA ASP A 189 -12.84 -23.63 8.93
C ASP A 189 -13.92 -24.66 9.22
N VAL A 190 -15.12 -24.15 9.50
CA VAL A 190 -16.34 -24.96 9.59
C VAL A 190 -16.82 -25.32 8.19
N ASP A 191 -17.56 -26.42 8.07
CA ASP A 191 -18.08 -26.92 6.80
C ASP A 191 -18.92 -25.89 6.03
N SER A 192 -19.58 -24.97 6.73
CA SER A 192 -20.37 -23.89 6.12
C SER A 192 -19.54 -22.72 5.57
N ALA A 193 -18.21 -22.72 5.75
CA ALA A 193 -17.37 -21.63 5.26
C ALA A 193 -17.26 -21.69 3.72
N PRO A 194 -17.23 -20.53 3.02
CA PRO A 194 -17.36 -20.52 1.56
C PRO A 194 -16.31 -21.33 0.79
N TRP A 195 -15.11 -21.48 1.37
CA TRP A 195 -13.97 -22.14 0.74
C TRP A 195 -13.62 -23.48 1.39
N TYR A 196 -14.48 -24.01 2.27
CA TYR A 196 -14.21 -25.23 3.02
C TYR A 196 -13.92 -26.41 2.08
N HIS A 197 -14.77 -26.63 1.07
CA HIS A 197 -14.61 -27.76 0.14
C HIS A 197 -13.40 -27.62 -0.77
N LEU A 198 -13.01 -26.39 -1.13
CA LEU A 198 -11.82 -26.16 -1.95
C LEU A 198 -10.53 -26.44 -1.18
N PHE A 199 -10.49 -26.07 0.10
CA PHE A 199 -9.28 -26.19 0.94
C PHE A 199 -9.36 -27.32 1.97
N ASN A 200 -10.37 -28.18 1.93
CA ASN A 200 -10.63 -29.22 2.93
C ASN A 200 -10.55 -28.68 4.38
N GLY A 201 -11.20 -27.53 4.60
CA GLY A 201 -11.21 -26.78 5.84
C GLY A 201 -9.91 -26.07 6.22
N ASP A 202 -8.85 -26.13 5.40
CA ASP A 202 -7.64 -25.37 5.64
C ASP A 202 -7.84 -23.87 5.44
N ARG A 203 -7.26 -23.08 6.35
CA ARG A 203 -7.34 -21.61 6.30
C ARG A 203 -6.28 -21.04 5.37
N ILE A 204 -6.55 -21.12 4.07
CA ILE A 204 -5.66 -20.61 3.01
C ILE A 204 -6.06 -19.18 2.65
N ASN A 205 -5.16 -18.22 2.89
CA ASN A 205 -5.34 -16.84 2.43
C ASN A 205 -4.55 -16.55 1.15
N ASP A 206 -3.60 -17.40 0.78
CA ASP A 206 -2.80 -17.26 -0.44
C ASP A 206 -3.55 -17.79 -1.67
N HIS A 207 -4.69 -17.18 -1.95
CA HIS A 207 -5.55 -17.52 -3.08
C HIS A 207 -5.97 -16.24 -3.81
N HIS A 208 -6.31 -16.37 -5.08
CA HIS A 208 -6.64 -15.26 -5.97
C HIS A 208 -7.79 -15.66 -6.87
N LEU A 209 -8.65 -14.69 -7.17
CA LEU A 209 -9.82 -14.88 -8.03
C LEU A 209 -9.78 -13.86 -9.15
N THR A 210 -10.14 -14.30 -10.35
CA THR A 210 -10.20 -13.39 -11.50
C THR A 210 -11.37 -12.41 -11.34
N ILE A 211 -11.27 -11.26 -12.01
CA ILE A 211 -12.41 -10.33 -12.07
C ILE A 211 -13.61 -11.00 -12.73
N GLU A 212 -13.37 -11.81 -13.76
CA GLU A 212 -14.41 -12.55 -14.48
C GLU A 212 -15.21 -13.47 -13.55
N ASP A 213 -14.54 -14.27 -12.72
CA ASP A 213 -15.21 -15.19 -11.79
C ASP A 213 -16.07 -14.44 -10.77
N LYS A 214 -15.55 -13.31 -10.23
CA LYS A 214 -16.29 -12.46 -9.28
C LYS A 214 -17.54 -11.85 -9.93
N LEU A 215 -17.41 -11.32 -11.15
CA LEU A 215 -18.53 -10.74 -11.90
C LEU A 215 -19.58 -11.81 -12.26
N ALA A 216 -19.15 -13.01 -12.66
CA ALA A 216 -20.05 -14.11 -12.97
C ALA A 216 -20.87 -14.52 -11.74
N ALA A 217 -20.24 -14.63 -10.58
CA ALA A 217 -20.92 -14.96 -9.33
C ALA A 217 -21.92 -13.88 -8.87
N GLN A 218 -21.56 -12.59 -8.99
CA GLN A 218 -22.46 -11.48 -8.66
C GLN A 218 -23.71 -11.46 -9.54
N LYS A 219 -23.57 -11.74 -10.84
CA LYS A 219 -24.71 -11.84 -11.77
C LYS A 219 -25.62 -13.02 -11.44
N GLY A 220 -25.04 -14.17 -11.06
CA GLY A 220 -25.80 -15.36 -10.68
C GLY A 220 -26.70 -15.14 -9.46
N ASN A 221 -26.27 -14.32 -8.50
CA ASN A 221 -27.04 -14.01 -7.28
C ASN A 221 -28.04 -12.86 -7.43
N GLY A 222 -27.90 -12.01 -8.45
CA GLY A 222 -28.82 -10.89 -8.73
C GLY A 222 -30.03 -11.24 -9.60
N GLY A 223 -30.21 -12.51 -9.94
CA GLY A 223 -31.27 -13.02 -10.84
C GLY A 223 -32.46 -13.70 -10.16
N LEU A 224 -32.69 -13.46 -8.86
CA LEU A 224 -33.85 -13.95 -8.10
C LEU A 224 -34.82 -12.81 -7.76
#